data_AF-A0A3A6HIH4-F1
#
_entry.id   AF-A0A3A6HIH4-F1
#
_cell.length_a   1.000
_cell.length_b   1.000
_cell.length_c   1.000
_cell.angle_alpha   90.00
_cell.angle_beta   90.00
_cell.angle_gamma   90.00
#
_symmetry.space_group_name_H-M   'P 1'
#
loop_
_entity.id
_entity.type
_entity.pdbx_description
1 polymer ?
#
loop_
_entity_poly.entity_id
_entity_poly.type
_entity_poly.pdbx_seq_one_letter_code
_entity_poly.pdbx_strand_id
1 'polypeptide(L)'
;MKEFWNTIQLVFAAVGGWLGYFLGGCDGLLIALVIFVTCDYLTGIMCAIADKKLSSEVGFKGICRKVLIFLLVGIGNVIDVQVLGHPGVLRTAIIFFYLSNEGLSLTENAAHLGLPVPEKLKEVLEQLHDRDSEEEK
;
A
#
# COMPACT_ATOMS: atom_id res chain seq x y z
N MET A 1 -6.42 8.66 35.15
CA MET A 1 -5.62 7.83 34.23
C MET A 1 -6.44 6.71 33.57
N LYS A 2 -7.22 5.91 34.31
CA LYS A 2 -8.09 4.86 33.71
C LYS A 2 -9.10 5.41 32.70
N GLU A 3 -9.80 6.49 33.04
CA GLU A 3 -10.74 7.17 32.13
C GLU A 3 -10.07 7.65 30.83
N PHE A 4 -8.86 8.23 30.93
CA PHE A 4 -8.10 8.68 29.77
C PHE A 4 -7.71 7.52 28.84
N TRP A 5 -7.28 6.39 29.40
CA TRP A 5 -6.94 5.19 28.63
C TRP A 5 -8.17 4.57 27.96
N ASN A 6 -9.30 4.50 28.68
CA ASN A 6 -10.56 4.02 28.15
C ASN A 6 -11.06 4.88 26.97
N THR A 7 -10.96 6.22 27.08
CA THR A 7 -11.34 7.12 25.98
C THR A 7 -10.50 6.88 24.73
N ILE A 8 -9.18 6.70 24.89
CA ILE A 8 -8.30 6.38 23.77
C ILE A 8 -8.69 5.04 23.12
N GLN A 9 -8.89 4.00 23.92
CA GLN A 9 -9.31 2.69 23.41
C GLN A 9 -10.64 2.75 22.66
N LEU A 10 -11.60 3.53 23.19
CA LEU A 10 -12.91 3.71 22.56
C LEU A 10 -12.79 4.42 21.20
N VAL A 11 -11.95 5.45 21.09
CA VAL A 11 -11.69 6.14 19.83
C VAL A 11 -11.04 5.18 18.82
N PHE A 12 -10.01 4.43 19.22
CA PHE A 12 -9.36 3.46 18.34
C PHE A 12 -10.31 2.34 17.90
N ALA A 13 -11.16 1.84 18.81
CA ALA A 13 -12.14 0.82 18.48
C ALA A 13 -13.22 1.36 17.51
N ALA A 14 -13.69 2.58 17.72
CA ALA A 14 -14.68 3.21 16.84
C ALA A 14 -14.10 3.47 15.44
N VAL A 15 -12.90 4.06 15.36
CA VAL A 15 -12.22 4.33 14.10
C VAL A 15 -11.84 3.04 13.39
N GLY A 16 -11.29 2.06 14.12
CA GLY A 16 -10.94 0.75 13.58
C GLY A 16 -12.17 -0.03 13.09
N GLY A 17 -13.27 0.02 13.83
CA GLY A 17 -14.54 -0.58 13.43
C GLY A 17 -15.11 0.06 12.16
N TRP A 18 -15.10 1.40 12.09
CA TRP A 18 -15.51 2.14 10.89
C TRP A 18 -14.61 1.83 9.69
N LEU A 19 -13.29 1.84 9.86
CA LEU A 19 -12.34 1.52 8.80
C LEU A 19 -12.50 0.08 8.33
N GLY A 20 -12.67 -0.88 9.24
CA GLY A 20 -12.94 -2.27 8.90
C GLY A 20 -14.21 -2.42 8.07
N TYR A 21 -15.28 -1.71 8.44
CA TYR A 21 -16.51 -1.66 7.65
C TYR A 21 -16.30 -1.02 6.27
N PHE A 22 -15.64 0.14 6.21
CA PHE A 22 -15.37 0.87 4.98
C PHE A 22 -14.53 0.06 3.99
N LEU A 23 -13.50 -0.63 4.47
CA LEU A 23 -12.62 -1.47 3.66
C LEU A 23 -13.23 -2.82 3.26
N GLY A 24 -14.44 -3.16 3.74
CA GLY A 24 -15.13 -4.39 3.38
C GLY A 24 -14.74 -5.62 4.20
N GLY A 25 -14.27 -5.41 5.43
CA GLY A 25 -13.83 -6.46 6.34
C GLY A 25 -12.32 -6.68 6.35
N CYS A 26 -11.85 -7.53 7.26
CA CYS A 26 -10.43 -7.87 7.44
C CYS A 26 -10.17 -9.33 7.02
N ASP A 27 -10.30 -9.61 5.73
CA ASP A 27 -9.97 -10.93 5.16
C ASP A 27 -8.51 -11.02 4.70
N GLY A 28 -8.12 -12.21 4.25
CA GLY A 28 -6.75 -12.52 3.84
C GLY A 28 -6.19 -11.61 2.74
N LEU A 29 -7.01 -11.12 1.82
CA LEU A 29 -6.54 -10.23 0.74
C LEU A 29 -6.18 -8.85 1.28
N LEU A 30 -7.01 -8.29 2.17
CA LEU A 30 -6.70 -7.02 2.81
C LEU A 30 -5.46 -7.14 3.71
N ILE A 31 -5.34 -8.24 4.46
CA ILE A 31 -4.15 -8.52 5.28
C ILE A 31 -2.90 -8.62 4.41
N ALA A 32 -2.96 -9.33 3.27
CA ALA A 32 -1.85 -9.43 2.34
C ALA A 32 -1.45 -8.04 1.81
N LEU A 33 -2.41 -7.20 1.42
CA LEU A 33 -2.14 -5.84 0.97
C LEU A 33 -1.45 -5.00 2.04
N VAL A 34 -1.90 -5.07 3.30
CA VAL A 34 -1.25 -4.37 4.42
C VAL A 34 0.20 -4.82 4.60
N ILE A 35 0.45 -6.13 4.54
CA ILE A 35 1.82 -6.68 4.64
C ILE A 35 2.68 -6.17 3.48
N PHE A 36 2.20 -6.26 2.24
CA PHE A 36 2.95 -5.80 1.06
C PHE A 36 3.29 -4.31 1.14
N VAL A 37 2.31 -3.46 1.44
CA VAL A 37 2.49 -2.02 1.63
C VAL A 37 3.51 -1.71 2.74
N THR A 38 3.43 -2.45 3.85
CA THR A 38 4.35 -2.25 4.98
C THR A 38 5.77 -2.66 4.62
N CYS A 39 5.93 -3.85 4.01
CA CYS A 39 7.23 -4.33 3.56
C CYS A 39 7.84 -3.40 2.53
N ASP A 40 7.06 -2.97 1.53
CA ASP A 40 7.52 -2.05 0.50
C ASP A 40 8.03 -0.74 1.10
N TYR A 41 7.26 -0.12 2.00
CA TYR A 41 7.68 1.12 2.67
C TYR A 41 8.96 0.94 3.48
N LEU A 42 9.10 -0.17 4.22
CA LEU A 42 10.32 -0.48 4.96
C LEU A 42 11.51 -0.68 4.02
N THR A 43 11.33 -1.39 2.90
CA THR A 43 12.39 -1.57 1.90
C THR A 43 12.78 -0.27 1.21
N GLY A 44 11.81 0.61 0.88
CA GLY A 44 12.09 1.93 0.32
C GLY A 44 12.88 2.82 1.29
N ILE A 45 12.58 2.75 2.59
CA ILE A 45 13.40 3.43 3.61
C ILE A 45 14.82 2.84 3.64
N MET A 46 14.98 1.51 3.59
CA MET A 46 16.31 0.88 3.55
C MET A 46 17.12 1.32 2.33
N CYS A 47 16.50 1.39 1.15
CA CYS A 47 17.13 1.94 -0.07
C CYS A 47 17.58 3.40 0.15
N ALA A 48 16.70 4.26 0.66
CA ALA A 48 17.02 5.67 0.91
C ALA A 48 18.16 5.86 1.94
N ILE A 49 18.25 4.97 2.93
CA ILE A 49 19.37 4.94 3.89
C ILE A 49 20.66 4.50 3.19
N ALA A 50 20.62 3.43 2.40
CA ALA A 50 21.78 2.92 1.66
C ALA A 50 22.36 4.00 0.73
N ASP A 51 21.49 4.75 0.06
CA ASP A 51 21.87 5.86 -0.83
C ASP A 51 22.26 7.15 -0.10
N LYS A 52 22.13 7.20 1.24
CA LYS A 52 22.28 8.40 2.07
C LYS A 52 21.42 9.59 1.59
N LYS A 53 20.29 9.30 0.94
CA LYS A 53 19.33 10.28 0.41
C LYS A 53 18.00 10.23 1.18
N LEU A 54 18.08 10.19 2.50
CA LEU A 54 16.91 10.29 3.36
C LEU A 54 16.30 11.69 3.26
N SER A 55 15.20 11.80 2.51
CA SER A 55 14.35 13.00 2.48
C SER A 55 13.00 12.67 3.07
N SER A 56 12.59 13.45 4.08
CA SER A 56 11.26 13.35 4.70
C SER A 56 10.14 13.67 3.72
N GLU A 57 10.41 14.51 2.71
CA GLU A 57 9.44 14.86 1.67
C GLU A 57 9.12 13.65 0.78
N VAL A 58 10.15 12.88 0.40
CA VAL A 58 10.00 11.64 -0.37
C VAL A 58 9.27 10.58 0.46
N GLY A 59 9.62 10.44 1.75
CA GLY A 59 8.94 9.53 2.67
C GLY A 59 7.46 9.88 2.86
N PHE A 60 7.12 11.17 2.96
CA PHE A 60 5.75 11.63 3.07
C PHE A 60 4.95 11.37 1.77
N LYS A 61 5.51 11.67 0.59
CA LYS A 61 4.90 11.34 -0.71
C LYS A 61 4.62 9.83 -0.80
N GLY A 62 5.53 9.00 -0.32
CA GLY A 62 5.36 7.55 -0.20
C GLY A 62 4.15 7.17 0.65
N ILE A 63 4.07 7.64 1.90
CA ILE A 63 2.94 7.35 2.80
C ILE A 63 1.62 7.83 2.21
N CYS A 64 1.57 9.04 1.65
CA CYS A 64 0.37 9.56 0.99
C CYS A 64 -0.12 8.63 -0.11
N ARG A 65 0.78 8.11 -0.96
CA ARG A 65 0.44 7.14 -2.00
C ARG A 65 -0.17 5.87 -1.40
N LYS A 66 0.40 5.33 -0.31
CA LYS A 66 -0.14 4.14 0.36
C LYS A 66 -1.51 4.39 1.00
N VAL A 67 -1.76 5.57 1.57
CA VAL A 67 -3.09 5.94 2.09
C VAL A 67 -4.14 5.98 0.97
N LEU A 68 -3.78 6.49 -0.22
CA LEU A 68 -4.68 6.50 -1.38
C LEU A 68 -5.08 5.09 -1.82
N ILE A 69 -4.19 4.10 -1.70
CA ILE A 69 -4.50 2.70 -2.00
C ILE A 69 -5.68 2.23 -1.14
N PHE A 70 -5.62 2.42 0.18
CA PHE A 70 -6.70 2.00 1.08
C PHE A 70 -7.99 2.78 0.87
N LEU A 71 -7.91 4.06 0.49
CA LEU A 71 -9.09 4.83 0.10
C LEU A 71 -9.77 4.24 -1.14
N LEU A 72 -9.00 3.87 -2.16
CA LEU A 72 -9.53 3.26 -3.38
C LEU A 72 -10.13 1.87 -3.10
N VAL A 73 -9.51 1.06 -2.23
CA VAL A 73 -10.09 -0.22 -1.79
C VAL A 73 -11.44 -0.01 -1.11
N GLY A 74 -11.54 0.98 -0.21
CA GLY A 74 -12.80 1.28 0.47
C GLY A 74 -13.87 1.84 -0.48
N ILE A 75 -13.50 2.68 -1.44
CA ILE A 75 -14.41 3.13 -2.51
C ILE A 75 -14.90 1.93 -3.32
N GLY A 76 -14.02 1.01 -3.70
CA GLY A 76 -14.38 -0.23 -4.39
C GLY A 76 -15.39 -1.06 -3.60
N ASN A 77 -15.18 -1.22 -2.30
CA ASN A 77 -16.13 -1.89 -1.42
C ASN A 77 -17.49 -1.17 -1.36
N VAL A 78 -17.48 0.16 -1.25
CA VAL A 78 -18.73 0.95 -1.25
C VAL A 78 -19.50 0.76 -2.56
N ILE A 79 -18.81 0.76 -3.71
CA ILE A 79 -19.45 0.53 -5.00
C ILE A 79 -20.00 -0.90 -5.08
N ASP A 80 -19.23 -1.90 -4.66
CA ASP A 80 -19.67 -3.30 -4.63
C ASP A 80 -20.98 -3.47 -3.83
N VAL A 81 -21.01 -2.92 -2.62
CA VAL A 81 -22.15 -3.09 -1.72
C VAL A 81 -23.34 -2.21 -2.11
N GLN A 82 -23.10 -0.93 -2.44
CA GLN A 82 -24.18 0.05 -2.63
C GLN A 82 -24.69 0.15 -4.07
N VAL A 83 -23.85 -0.15 -5.06
CA VAL A 83 -24.19 0.01 -6.48
C VAL A 83 -24.42 -1.35 -7.14
N LEU A 84 -23.51 -2.31 -6.95
CA LEU A 84 -23.61 -3.63 -7.57
C LEU A 84 -24.51 -4.59 -6.78
N GLY A 85 -24.72 -4.33 -5.49
CA GLY A 85 -25.52 -5.18 -4.61
C GLY A 85 -24.86 -6.54 -4.33
N HIS A 86 -23.59 -6.73 -4.70
CA HIS A 86 -22.82 -7.93 -4.40
C HIS A 86 -21.43 -7.54 -3.89
N PRO A 87 -21.05 -7.97 -2.67
CA PRO A 87 -19.79 -7.58 -2.08
C PRO A 87 -18.60 -8.21 -2.80
N GLY A 88 -17.52 -7.44 -2.96
CA GLY A 88 -16.18 -7.98 -3.13
C GLY A 88 -15.66 -8.10 -4.56
N VAL A 89 -16.39 -7.76 -5.62
CA VAL A 89 -15.87 -7.87 -7.01
C VAL A 89 -14.84 -6.78 -7.29
N LEU A 90 -15.24 -5.50 -7.24
CA LEU A 90 -14.35 -4.38 -7.51
C LEU A 90 -13.32 -4.22 -6.42
N ARG A 91 -13.71 -4.38 -5.15
CA ARG A 91 -12.80 -4.34 -4.01
C ARG A 91 -11.64 -5.32 -4.21
N THR A 92 -11.94 -6.57 -4.57
CA THR A 92 -10.91 -7.61 -4.80
C THR A 92 -10.03 -7.25 -5.98
N ALA A 93 -10.61 -6.77 -7.09
CA ALA A 93 -9.84 -6.35 -8.27
C ALA A 93 -8.86 -5.22 -7.93
N ILE A 94 -9.30 -4.22 -7.18
CA ILE A 94 -8.45 -3.10 -6.72
C ILE A 94 -7.35 -3.61 -5.79
N ILE A 95 -7.67 -4.50 -4.85
CA ILE A 95 -6.66 -5.11 -3.97
C ILE A 95 -5.61 -5.84 -4.79
N PHE A 96 -5.99 -6.69 -5.75
CA PHE A 96 -5.03 -7.42 -6.59
C PHE A 96 -4.16 -6.49 -7.45
N PHE A 97 -4.76 -5.43 -8.00
CA PHE A 97 -4.02 -4.42 -8.75
C PHE A 97 -2.93 -3.78 -7.88
N TYR A 98 -3.28 -3.31 -6.68
CA TYR A 98 -2.30 -2.69 -5.80
C TYR A 98 -1.34 -3.69 -5.16
N LEU A 99 -1.75 -4.91 -4.87
CA LEU A 99 -0.84 -5.97 -4.43
C LEU A 99 0.26 -6.21 -5.48
N SER A 100 -0.11 -6.17 -6.77
CA SER A 100 0.84 -6.29 -7.88
C SER A 100 1.78 -5.08 -7.95
N ASN A 101 1.24 -3.85 -7.83
CA ASN A 101 2.07 -2.63 -7.83
C ASN A 101 3.07 -2.61 -6.66
N GLU A 102 2.61 -2.95 -5.47
CA GLU A 102 3.45 -3.02 -4.26
C GLU A 102 4.47 -4.16 -4.36
N GLY A 103 4.09 -5.29 -4.96
CA GLY A 103 5.01 -6.39 -5.23
C GLY A 103 6.12 -6.03 -6.22
N LEU A 104 5.80 -5.26 -7.27
CA LEU A 104 6.79 -4.75 -8.21
C LEU A 104 7.76 -3.78 -7.53
N SER A 105 7.24 -2.81 -6.76
CA SER A 105 8.06 -1.84 -6.03
C SER A 105 8.95 -2.51 -4.98
N LEU A 106 8.42 -3.51 -4.27
CA LEU A 106 9.20 -4.31 -3.32
C LEU A 106 10.33 -5.07 -4.02
N THR A 107 10.07 -5.60 -5.20
CA THR A 107 11.07 -6.33 -6.01
C THR A 107 12.17 -5.40 -6.53
N GLU A 108 11.80 -4.20 -6.96
CA GLU A 108 12.74 -3.14 -7.36
C GLU A 108 13.63 -2.73 -6.18
N ASN A 109 13.04 -2.45 -5.03
CA ASN A 109 13.77 -2.11 -3.80
C ASN A 109 14.72 -3.25 -3.37
N ALA A 110 14.25 -4.50 -3.43
CA ALA A 110 15.08 -5.67 -3.15
C ALA A 110 16.28 -5.80 -4.11
N ALA A 111 16.05 -5.63 -5.41
CA ALA A 111 17.11 -5.65 -6.42
C ALA A 111 18.13 -4.52 -6.16
N HIS A 112 17.66 -3.33 -5.79
CA HIS A 112 18.52 -2.19 -5.47
C HIS A 112 19.39 -2.45 -4.22
N LEU A 113 18.84 -3.14 -3.21
CA LEU A 113 19.58 -3.56 -2.01
C LEU A 113 20.55 -4.74 -2.24
N GLY A 114 20.64 -5.26 -3.47
CA GLY A 114 21.63 -6.28 -3.84
C GLY A 114 21.12 -7.72 -3.77
N LEU A 115 19.80 -7.95 -3.68
CA LEU A 115 19.25 -9.29 -3.86
C LEU A 115 19.41 -9.72 -5.34
N PRO A 116 19.85 -10.96 -5.60
CA PRO A 116 20.03 -11.45 -6.96
C PRO A 116 18.67 -11.61 -7.65
N VAL A 117 18.40 -10.76 -8.64
CA VAL A 117 17.19 -10.79 -9.46
C VAL A 117 17.59 -11.10 -10.91
N PRO A 118 16.86 -11.96 -11.65
CA PRO A 118 17.18 -12.24 -13.05
C PRO A 118 17.25 -10.97 -13.90
N GLU A 119 18.25 -10.86 -14.77
CA GLU A 119 18.48 -9.66 -15.60
C GLU A 119 17.25 -9.24 -16.40
N LYS A 120 16.47 -10.21 -16.91
CA LYS A 120 15.23 -9.94 -17.63
C LYS A 120 14.13 -9.30 -16.79
N LEU A 121 14.06 -9.62 -15.51
CA LEU A 121 13.12 -8.97 -14.61
C LEU A 121 13.59 -7.54 -14.30
N LYS A 122 14.90 -7.35 -14.12
CA LYS A 122 15.49 -6.04 -13.87
C LYS A 122 15.30 -5.09 -15.05
N GLU A 123 15.55 -5.55 -16.28
CA GLU A 123 15.31 -4.79 -17.52
C GLU A 123 13.84 -4.32 -17.62
N VAL A 124 12.89 -5.18 -17.27
CA VAL A 124 11.46 -4.83 -17.31
C VAL A 124 11.09 -3.82 -16.22
N LEU A 125 11.63 -3.97 -15.01
CA LEU A 125 11.40 -3.03 -13.92
C LEU A 125 11.98 -1.64 -14.23
N GLU A 126 13.20 -1.56 -14.78
CA GLU A 126 13.83 -0.30 -15.21
C GLU A 126 13.00 0.39 -16.31
N GLN A 127 12.50 -0.36 -17.30
CA GLN A 127 11.62 0.20 -18.35
C GLN A 127 10.30 0.75 -17.80
N LEU A 128 9.76 0.18 -16.72
CA LEU A 128 8.57 0.72 -16.06
C LEU A 128 8.90 2.02 -15.31
N HIS A 129 10.06 2.08 -14.66
CA HIS A 129 10.53 3.28 -13.93
C HIS A 129 10.80 4.47 -14.86
N ASP A 130 11.42 4.24 -16.02
CA ASP A 130 11.71 5.29 -17.00
C ASP A 130 10.43 5.92 -17.55
N ARG A 131 9.36 5.12 -17.73
CA ARG A 131 8.05 5.61 -18.18
C ARG A 131 7.34 6.48 -17.14
N ASP A 132 7.39 6.11 -15.87
CA ASP A 132 6.84 6.92 -14.77
C ASP A 132 7.54 8.29 -14.67
N SER A 133 8.84 8.34 -14.99
CA SER A 133 9.66 9.56 -14.96
C SER A 133 9.40 10.52 -16.12
N GLU A 134 8.92 10.02 -17.27
CA GLU A 134 8.56 10.83 -18.44
C GLU A 134 7.16 11.43 -18.34
N GLU A 135 6.22 10.79 -17.64
CA GLU A 135 4.86 11.30 -17.42
C GLU A 135 4.78 12.40 -16.32
N GLU A 136 5.80 12.55 -15.46
CA GLU A 136 5.90 13.63 -14.46
C GLU A 136 6.52 14.96 -15.01
N LYS A 137 6.81 15.08 -16.32
CA LYS A 137 7.28 16.33 -16.96
C LYS A 137 6.18 17.12 -17.67
#